data_AF-A0AAJ0C3H8-F1
#
_entry.id   AF-A0AAJ0C3H8-F1
#
_cell.length_a   1.000
_cell.length_b   1.000
_cell.length_c   1.000
_cell.angle_alpha   90.00
_cell.angle_beta   90.00
_cell.angle_gamma   90.00
#
_symmetry.space_group_name_H-M   'P 1'
#
loop_
_entity.id
_entity.type
_entity.pdbx_description
1 polymer ?
#
loop_
_entity_poly.entity_id
_entity_poly.type
_entity_poly.pdbx_seq_one_letter_code
_entity_poly.pdbx_strand_id
1 'polypeptide(L)'
;MQRLGSPWLIQGLLSRLESQGQVRTLIYKSPSQIEKTRRFRRRQQARSPRRETVPLYEIPSSLLDLDAEDNPRVRAYTEQDEKDQFERWSQNPKVDALSGRIETFRQELGRSERLWNAPPGPFNQRRISDRDVLSVAFLGALSGGRDAAVDIGSPDKKVGQVPLGSTSEILGSNGIPQRILEDDAKTVNFMLHWQERHEPQRINSGELANLKAELSRQSFVHLRRVAAQLLQTDAGSRMLSLCGAEVAFALADTAQLRHGVQLRDGNDPTEVLVFLSNVAIGLSARDINLPAPLRGLGLRLASKLFCLPAITNFLGLDQQTGLDGETGRLDANAVHEALRSILDHMHSQQAGPDGGPLEMRSEVFSLLTGRGTSKDEVKPSVRAMISDSNDFREAYKAYILLLGELGAARSLWHEWQGSTGFKTPKIDMNLILFTNATLRSVSLMRQQEQPVGADAVGLATGDYVQDVHLDRQLVDMLQSPGTQAGFGGFARPFNLPSQGRDETSSGSSRGAEPRAEVQQFLKKKQDITSALAALKPALETAISR
;
A
#
# COMPACT_ATOMS: atom_id res chain seq x y z
N MET A 1 8.98 -2.39 26.83
CA MET A 1 9.57 -2.11 25.50
C MET A 1 10.74 -3.07 25.27
N GLN A 2 10.48 -4.23 24.67
CA GLN A 2 11.56 -5.04 24.10
C GLN A 2 11.93 -4.41 22.77
N ARG A 3 13.15 -3.86 22.67
CA ARG A 3 13.71 -3.44 21.39
C ARG A 3 13.73 -4.68 20.49
N LEU A 4 13.08 -4.63 19.33
CA LEU A 4 13.19 -5.64 18.25
C LEU A 4 14.56 -5.58 17.55
N GLY A 5 15.60 -5.37 18.33
CA GLY A 5 17.00 -5.34 17.93
C GLY A 5 17.79 -5.88 19.11
N SER A 6 17.69 -7.18 19.34
CA SER A 6 18.59 -7.84 20.27
C SER A 6 20.03 -7.69 19.74
N PRO A 7 21.01 -7.34 20.59
CA PRO A 7 22.38 -7.04 20.15
C PRO A 7 23.02 -8.14 19.28
N TRP A 8 22.57 -9.38 19.43
CA TRP A 8 23.04 -10.53 18.66
C TRP A 8 22.60 -10.54 17.19
N LEU A 9 21.46 -9.94 16.82
CA LEU A 9 21.03 -9.84 15.42
C LEU A 9 21.92 -8.88 14.62
N ILE A 10 22.37 -7.79 15.25
CA ILE A 10 23.34 -6.85 14.67
C ILE A 10 24.70 -7.53 14.52
N GLN A 11 25.11 -8.33 15.51
CA GLN A 11 26.34 -9.13 15.42
C GLN A 11 26.28 -10.18 14.30
N GLY A 12 25.15 -10.88 14.14
CA GLY A 12 24.96 -11.87 13.08
C GLY A 12 24.94 -11.27 11.66
N LEU A 13 24.35 -10.07 11.50
CA LEU A 13 24.35 -9.34 10.23
C LEU A 13 25.74 -8.81 9.86
N LEU A 14 26.50 -8.29 10.84
CA LEU A 14 27.89 -7.89 10.64
C LEU A 14 28.79 -9.09 10.26
N SER A 15 28.54 -10.26 10.84
CA SER A 15 29.26 -11.51 10.52
C SER A 15 28.99 -11.98 9.08
N ARG A 16 27.76 -11.79 8.57
CA ARG A 16 27.42 -12.13 7.18
C ARG A 16 28.00 -11.14 6.17
N LEU A 17 28.07 -9.85 6.51
CA LEU A 17 28.72 -8.84 5.67
C LEU A 17 30.26 -9.02 5.62
N GLU A 18 30.87 -9.57 6.68
CA GLU A 18 32.27 -10.03 6.68
C GLU A 18 32.53 -11.13 5.64
N SER A 19 31.58 -12.04 5.42
CA SER A 19 31.72 -13.12 4.45
C SER A 19 31.62 -12.68 2.97
N GLN A 20 31.09 -11.48 2.71
CA GLN A 20 30.94 -10.92 1.36
C GLN A 20 32.09 -9.99 0.93
N GLY A 21 33.17 -9.91 1.72
CA GLY A 21 34.42 -9.26 1.30
C GLY A 21 34.37 -7.73 1.18
N GLN A 22 33.29 -7.07 1.67
CA GLN A 22 33.06 -5.63 1.47
C GLN A 22 33.06 -4.78 2.75
N VAL A 23 33.60 -5.25 3.88
CA VAL A 23 33.76 -4.42 5.08
C VAL A 23 35.20 -4.43 5.57
N ARG A 24 35.88 -3.27 5.49
CA ARG A 24 37.10 -3.00 6.27
C ARG A 24 36.71 -3.02 7.75
N THR A 25 37.09 -4.10 8.43
CA THR A 25 36.99 -4.33 9.88
C THR A 25 36.99 -3.05 10.73
N LEU A 26 35.83 -2.68 11.29
CA LEU A 26 35.76 -1.83 12.49
C LEU A 26 35.98 -2.73 13.70
N ILE A 27 37.25 -2.94 14.03
CA ILE A 27 37.65 -3.66 15.25
C ILE A 27 37.18 -2.81 16.45
N TYR A 28 36.13 -3.25 17.14
CA TYR A 28 35.83 -2.82 18.51
C TYR A 28 36.98 -3.26 19.41
N LYS A 29 38.02 -2.43 19.48
CA LYS A 29 39.13 -2.63 20.40
C LYS A 29 38.62 -2.36 21.81
N SER A 30 38.70 -3.35 22.70
CA SER A 30 38.44 -3.12 24.12
C SER A 30 39.29 -1.94 24.64
N PRO A 31 38.88 -1.23 25.70
CA PRO A 31 39.68 -0.13 26.26
C PRO A 31 41.14 -0.55 26.53
N SER A 32 41.35 -1.79 26.97
CA SER A 32 42.67 -2.38 27.18
C SER A 32 43.45 -2.64 25.88
N GLN A 33 42.79 -2.93 24.76
CA GLN A 33 43.43 -3.04 23.45
C GLN A 33 43.69 -1.68 22.79
N ILE A 34 42.85 -0.67 23.06
CA ILE A 34 43.09 0.73 22.63
C ILE A 34 44.33 1.28 23.33
N GLU A 35 44.52 1.01 24.63
CA GLU A 35 45.73 1.40 25.35
C GLU A 35 46.96 0.64 24.86
N LYS A 36 46.86 -0.66 24.61
CA LYS A 36 47.97 -1.46 24.05
C LYS A 36 48.35 -0.97 22.66
N THR A 37 47.39 -0.62 21.81
CA THR A 37 47.67 -0.07 20.47
C THR A 37 48.19 1.37 20.51
N ARG A 38 47.78 2.21 21.48
CA ARG A 38 48.39 3.52 21.73
C ARG A 38 49.83 3.41 22.25
N ARG A 39 50.12 2.48 23.16
CA ARG A 39 51.49 2.22 23.64
C ARG A 39 52.37 1.64 22.53
N PHE A 40 51.82 0.75 21.69
CA PHE A 40 52.55 0.19 20.55
C PHE A 40 52.80 1.24 19.45
N ARG A 41 51.83 2.12 19.14
CA ARG A 41 52.04 3.27 18.24
C ARG A 41 53.03 4.29 18.81
N ARG A 42 53.02 4.57 20.11
CA ARG A 42 54.05 5.43 20.75
C ARG A 42 55.44 4.78 20.69
N ARG A 43 55.55 3.47 20.91
CA ARG A 43 56.81 2.72 20.77
C ARG A 43 57.27 2.62 19.32
N GLN A 44 56.36 2.51 18.37
CA GLN A 44 56.67 2.55 16.93
C GLN A 44 56.95 3.96 16.42
N GLN A 45 56.40 5.03 16.99
CA GLN A 45 56.82 6.40 16.69
C GLN A 45 58.17 6.75 17.32
N ALA A 46 58.50 6.12 18.45
CA ALA A 46 59.85 6.22 19.05
C ALA A 46 60.89 5.35 18.32
N ARG A 47 60.46 4.38 17.48
CA ARG A 47 61.33 3.43 16.76
C ARG A 47 61.25 3.50 15.24
N SER A 48 60.26 4.19 14.68
CA SER A 48 60.32 4.65 13.30
C SER A 48 61.62 5.43 13.22
N PRO A 49 62.54 5.10 12.30
CA PRO A 49 63.71 5.92 12.10
C PRO A 49 63.17 7.34 11.99
N ARG A 50 63.55 8.20 12.95
CA ARG A 50 63.46 9.64 12.71
C ARG A 50 64.04 9.79 11.33
N ARG A 51 63.38 10.56 10.45
CA ARG A 51 63.91 10.79 9.10
C ARG A 51 65.29 11.44 9.25
N GLU A 52 66.32 10.63 9.44
CA GLU A 52 67.73 10.98 9.54
C GLU A 52 68.28 11.24 8.14
N THR A 53 67.44 11.07 7.12
CA THR A 53 67.74 11.30 5.71
C THR A 53 66.80 12.32 5.07
N VAL A 54 66.19 13.22 5.84
CA VAL A 54 66.13 14.58 5.33
C VAL A 54 67.47 15.15 5.78
N PRO A 55 68.36 15.63 4.90
CA PRO A 55 69.49 16.40 5.37
C PRO A 55 68.87 17.46 6.29
N LEU A 56 69.19 17.39 7.58
CA LEU A 56 69.12 18.59 8.39
C LEU A 56 69.93 19.55 7.56
N TYR A 57 69.27 20.56 7.00
CA TYR A 57 70.00 21.74 6.63
C TYR A 57 70.69 22.11 7.94
N GLU A 58 71.99 21.80 8.04
CA GLU A 58 72.86 22.50 8.95
C GLU A 58 72.75 23.91 8.45
N ILE A 59 71.77 24.60 9.01
CA ILE A 59 71.66 26.03 9.00
C ILE A 59 73.01 26.44 9.59
N PRO A 60 73.95 26.95 8.78
CA PRO A 60 75.23 27.40 9.32
C PRO A 60 74.91 28.30 10.51
N SER A 61 75.71 28.30 11.56
CA SER A 61 75.53 29.27 12.66
C SER A 61 75.66 30.74 12.18
N SER A 62 75.94 30.94 10.89
CA SER A 62 75.91 32.20 10.15
C SER A 62 74.62 32.42 9.33
N LEU A 63 73.58 31.60 9.48
CA LEU A 63 72.30 31.78 8.78
C LEU A 63 71.47 32.83 9.52
N LEU A 64 71.64 34.06 9.05
CA LEU A 64 70.66 35.14 9.05
C LEU A 64 70.18 35.67 10.42
N ASP A 65 71.04 36.44 11.10
CA ASP A 65 70.58 37.69 11.72
C ASP A 65 70.45 38.77 10.62
N LEU A 66 69.63 38.51 9.59
CA LEU A 66 69.27 39.54 8.60
C LEU A 66 68.18 40.49 9.12
N ASP A 67 67.55 40.15 10.25
CA ASP A 67 66.55 40.97 10.92
C ASP A 67 67.08 41.59 12.22
N ALA A 68 68.40 41.59 12.45
CA ALA A 68 68.96 42.44 13.49
C ALA A 68 68.67 43.89 13.08
N GLU A 69 67.74 44.54 13.78
CA GLU A 69 67.25 45.92 13.51
C GLU A 69 68.39 46.93 13.36
N ASP A 70 69.57 46.62 13.91
CA ASP A 70 70.76 47.47 13.92
C ASP A 70 71.90 47.02 12.97
N ASN A 71 71.69 46.06 12.06
CA ASN A 71 72.76 45.61 11.17
C ASN A 71 73.00 46.65 10.04
N PRO A 72 74.17 47.33 9.99
CA PRO A 72 74.42 48.42 9.03
C PRO A 72 74.53 47.96 7.57
N ARG A 73 74.51 46.64 7.32
CA ARG A 73 74.52 46.06 5.97
C ARG A 73 73.14 45.63 5.48
N VAL A 74 72.12 45.68 6.34
CA VAL A 74 70.72 45.42 5.98
C VAL A 74 70.08 46.77 5.66
N ARG A 75 69.47 46.88 4.48
CA ARG A 75 68.72 48.08 4.09
C ARG A 75 67.53 48.22 5.04
N ALA A 76 67.35 49.41 5.64
CA ALA A 76 66.18 49.69 6.46
C ALA A 76 64.89 49.44 5.65
N TYR A 77 63.93 48.75 6.27
CA TYR A 77 62.62 48.51 5.69
C TYR A 77 61.92 49.84 5.47
N THR A 78 61.62 50.18 4.21
CA THR A 78 61.01 51.46 3.85
C THR A 78 59.49 51.32 3.72
N GLU A 79 58.74 52.41 3.91
CA GLU A 79 57.29 52.43 3.64
C GLU A 79 56.94 51.99 2.20
N GLN A 80 57.88 52.15 1.27
CA GLN A 80 57.73 51.69 -0.11
C GLN A 80 57.82 50.16 -0.21
N ASP A 81 58.70 49.51 0.58
CA ASP A 81 58.74 48.03 0.66
C ASP A 81 57.42 47.47 1.19
N GLU A 82 56.82 48.16 2.16
CA GLU A 82 55.50 47.77 2.69
C GLU A 82 54.40 47.88 1.65
N LYS A 83 54.39 48.96 0.86
CA LYS A 83 53.44 49.13 -0.25
C LYS A 83 53.66 48.09 -1.35
N ASP A 84 54.91 47.85 -1.75
CA ASP A 84 55.24 46.90 -2.81
C ASP A 84 54.93 45.45 -2.37
N GLN A 85 55.18 45.11 -1.10
CA GLN A 85 54.77 43.83 -0.55
C GLN A 85 53.26 43.72 -0.41
N PHE A 86 52.57 44.77 0.04
CA PHE A 86 51.12 44.78 0.10
C PHE A 86 50.53 44.60 -1.30
N GLU A 87 50.98 45.32 -2.32
CA GLU A 87 50.51 45.13 -3.70
C GLU A 87 50.83 43.73 -4.25
N ARG A 88 52.03 43.20 -3.99
CA ARG A 88 52.46 41.90 -4.50
C ARG A 88 51.78 40.71 -3.81
N TRP A 89 51.37 40.86 -2.55
CA TRP A 89 50.83 39.76 -1.75
C TRP A 89 49.35 39.95 -1.36
N SER A 90 48.76 41.13 -1.56
CA SER A 90 47.33 41.41 -1.29
C SER A 90 46.39 40.64 -2.22
N GLN A 91 46.83 40.31 -3.44
CA GLN A 91 46.04 39.59 -4.43
C GLN A 91 46.64 38.21 -4.67
N ASN A 92 46.55 37.34 -3.67
CA ASN A 92 46.84 35.93 -3.89
C ASN A 92 45.54 35.19 -4.17
N PRO A 93 45.22 34.88 -5.45
CA PRO A 93 43.94 34.26 -5.82
C PRO A 93 43.73 32.92 -5.12
N LYS A 94 44.79 32.24 -4.68
CA LYS A 94 44.69 31.00 -3.90
C LYS A 94 44.24 31.26 -2.46
N VAL A 95 44.71 32.35 -1.83
CA VAL A 95 44.31 32.75 -0.48
C VAL A 95 42.88 33.27 -0.49
N ASP A 96 42.49 34.02 -1.52
CA ASP A 96 41.11 34.51 -1.67
C ASP A 96 40.14 33.35 -1.93
N ALA A 97 40.50 32.41 -2.81
CA ALA A 97 39.70 31.21 -3.05
C ALA A 97 39.57 30.33 -1.79
N LEU A 98 40.65 30.22 -1.00
CA LEU A 98 40.64 29.49 0.27
C LEU A 98 39.78 30.20 1.31
N SER A 99 39.87 31.53 1.42
CA SER A 99 39.03 32.35 2.30
C SER A 99 37.56 32.21 1.92
N GLY A 100 37.23 32.26 0.63
CA GLY A 100 35.88 32.01 0.12
C GLY A 100 35.36 30.61 0.49
N ARG A 101 36.19 29.58 0.34
CA ARG A 101 35.83 28.20 0.70
C ARG A 101 35.66 28.00 2.22
N ILE A 102 36.44 28.70 3.03
CA ILE A 102 36.27 28.70 4.49
C ILE A 102 34.93 29.36 4.85
N GLU A 103 34.58 30.45 4.18
CA GLU A 103 33.34 31.17 4.46
C GLU A 103 32.10 30.36 4.06
N THR A 104 32.09 29.72 2.90
CA THR A 104 31.00 28.79 2.52
C THR A 104 30.89 27.64 3.52
N PHE A 105 32.02 27.08 3.96
CA PHE A 105 32.03 26.02 4.98
C PHE A 105 31.45 26.49 6.31
N ARG A 106 31.74 27.71 6.76
CA ARG A 106 31.16 28.31 7.98
C ARG A 106 29.66 28.49 7.85
N GLN A 107 29.18 28.97 6.71
CA GLN A 107 27.75 29.14 6.46
C GLN A 107 27.01 27.79 6.46
N GLU A 108 27.57 26.77 5.80
CA GLU A 108 27.05 25.40 5.85
C GLU A 108 27.01 24.85 7.28
N LEU A 109 28.10 25.03 8.04
CA LEU A 109 28.19 24.56 9.42
C LEU A 109 27.13 25.24 10.29
N GLY A 110 27.00 26.57 10.20
CA GLY A 110 26.01 27.33 10.96
C GLY A 110 24.58 26.95 10.61
N ARG A 111 24.27 26.70 9.33
CA ARG A 111 22.96 26.18 8.92
C ARG A 111 22.70 24.78 9.46
N SER A 112 23.69 23.89 9.33
CA SER A 112 23.61 22.50 9.80
C SER A 112 23.41 22.45 11.31
N GLU A 113 24.17 23.25 12.07
CA GLU A 113 24.08 23.32 13.52
C GLU A 113 22.73 23.84 14.00
N ARG A 114 22.16 24.87 13.36
CA ARG A 114 20.81 25.35 13.67
C ARG A 114 19.75 24.27 13.45
N LEU A 115 19.84 23.54 12.35
CA LEU A 115 18.89 22.44 12.05
C LEU A 115 19.09 21.25 12.97
N TRP A 116 20.34 20.91 13.29
CA TRP A 116 20.71 19.82 14.17
C TRP A 116 20.25 20.05 15.62
N ASN A 117 20.32 21.29 16.10
CA ASN A 117 19.93 21.66 17.46
C ASN A 117 18.45 21.99 17.60
N ALA A 118 17.70 22.15 16.50
CA ALA A 118 16.27 22.38 16.55
C ALA A 118 15.56 21.08 17.02
N PRO A 119 14.85 21.09 18.16
CA PRO A 119 14.16 19.89 18.64
C PRO A 119 13.06 19.50 17.64
N PRO A 120 13.06 18.25 17.14
CA PRO A 120 11.98 17.78 16.29
C PRO A 120 10.70 17.68 17.14
N GLY A 121 9.59 18.24 16.65
CA GLY A 121 8.28 17.96 17.22
C GLY A 121 7.93 16.46 17.14
N PRO A 122 6.93 15.99 17.91
CA PRO A 122 6.61 14.56 18.04
C PRO A 122 6.23 13.89 16.71
N PHE A 123 5.67 14.66 15.78
CA PHE A 123 5.24 14.19 14.45
C PHE A 123 6.10 14.77 13.31
N ASN A 124 7.29 15.26 13.61
CA ASN A 124 8.11 15.92 12.60
C ASN A 124 8.72 14.91 11.62
N GLN A 125 8.58 15.16 10.31
CA GLN A 125 9.22 14.39 9.24
C GLN A 125 10.74 14.26 9.37
N ARG A 126 11.38 15.21 10.04
CA ARG A 126 12.82 15.20 10.33
C ARG A 126 13.26 14.00 11.17
N ARG A 127 12.34 13.37 11.89
CA ARG A 127 12.68 12.27 12.78
C ARG A 127 13.23 11.06 12.03
N ILE A 128 14.48 10.71 12.32
CA ILE A 128 15.18 9.58 11.73
C ILE A 128 14.72 8.28 12.40
N SER A 129 14.14 7.37 11.62
CA SER A 129 13.75 6.03 12.06
C SER A 129 14.86 5.02 11.78
N ASP A 130 14.83 3.89 12.50
CA ASP A 130 15.79 2.79 12.28
C ASP A 130 15.73 2.26 10.83
N ARG A 131 14.53 2.31 10.22
CA ARG A 131 14.35 2.00 8.79
C ARG A 131 15.15 2.95 7.90
N ASP A 132 15.21 4.23 8.23
CA ASP A 132 15.98 5.19 7.45
C ASP A 132 17.48 4.89 7.59
N VAL A 133 17.95 4.62 8.81
CA VAL A 133 19.36 4.25 9.05
C VAL A 133 19.73 3.01 8.25
N LEU A 134 18.88 1.97 8.29
CA LEU A 134 19.09 0.75 7.53
C LEU A 134 19.00 0.99 6.03
N SER A 135 18.07 1.82 5.56
CA SER A 135 17.95 2.14 4.14
C SER A 135 19.21 2.84 3.62
N VAL A 136 19.77 3.78 4.38
CA VAL A 136 21.03 4.46 4.01
C VAL A 136 22.21 3.49 4.11
N ALA A 137 22.24 2.63 5.12
CA ALA A 137 23.31 1.63 5.27
C ALA A 137 23.33 0.59 4.14
N PHE A 138 22.16 0.19 3.62
CA PHE A 138 22.05 -0.83 2.58
C PHE A 138 22.03 -0.25 1.16
N LEU A 139 21.37 0.90 0.96
CA LEU A 139 21.16 1.48 -0.36
C LEU A 139 22.10 2.65 -0.62
N GLY A 140 22.72 3.25 0.40
CA GLY A 140 23.50 4.49 0.29
C GLY A 140 22.65 5.77 0.44
N ALA A 141 23.29 6.86 0.86
CA ALA A 141 22.61 8.14 1.15
C ALA A 141 22.19 8.93 -0.11
N LEU A 142 22.85 8.70 -1.24
CA LEU A 142 22.65 9.44 -2.50
C LEU A 142 21.96 8.64 -3.62
N SER A 143 21.57 7.39 -3.35
CA SER A 143 21.03 6.47 -4.37
C SER A 143 19.62 6.80 -4.86
N GLY A 144 19.01 7.87 -4.34
CA GLY A 144 17.71 8.38 -4.81
C GLY A 144 17.78 9.32 -6.02
N GLY A 145 18.97 9.73 -6.49
CA GLY A 145 19.08 10.78 -7.51
C GLY A 145 20.27 10.70 -8.47
N ARG A 146 21.22 9.78 -8.28
CA ARG A 146 22.28 9.49 -9.26
C ARG A 146 22.01 8.12 -9.86
N ASP A 147 21.84 8.07 -11.19
CA ASP A 147 21.92 6.87 -12.04
C ASP A 147 20.63 6.10 -12.40
N ALA A 148 19.47 6.78 -12.48
CA ALA A 148 18.34 6.26 -13.28
C ALA A 148 18.41 6.67 -14.77
N ALA A 149 19.56 7.19 -15.24
CA ALA A 149 19.74 7.71 -16.61
C ALA A 149 20.77 6.94 -17.45
N VAL A 150 21.35 5.84 -16.96
CA VAL A 150 22.28 5.02 -17.76
C VAL A 150 22.02 3.54 -17.49
N ASP A 151 21.04 2.94 -18.17
CA ASP A 151 21.32 1.88 -19.15
C ASP A 151 20.05 1.52 -19.93
N ILE A 152 20.12 1.73 -21.25
CA ILE A 152 19.08 1.43 -22.22
C ILE A 152 19.29 -0.04 -22.62
N GLY A 153 18.48 -0.97 -22.13
CA GLY A 153 18.55 -2.34 -22.69
C GLY A 153 17.90 -3.53 -21.99
N SER A 154 17.11 -3.39 -20.93
CA SER A 154 16.42 -4.56 -20.34
C SER A 154 14.93 -4.31 -20.11
N PRO A 155 14.03 -4.94 -20.89
CA PRO A 155 12.60 -4.64 -20.84
C PRO A 155 11.82 -5.29 -19.68
N ASP A 156 12.45 -5.99 -18.73
CA ASP A 156 11.70 -6.95 -17.88
C ASP A 156 11.88 -6.86 -16.35
N LYS A 157 12.27 -5.70 -15.80
CA LYS A 157 12.26 -5.51 -14.34
C LYS A 157 11.68 -4.17 -13.90
N LYS A 158 10.35 -4.05 -13.97
CA LYS A 158 9.56 -3.05 -13.23
C LYS A 158 9.04 -3.63 -11.90
N VAL A 159 9.90 -4.26 -11.11
CA VAL A 159 9.55 -4.69 -9.75
C VAL A 159 10.26 -3.80 -8.75
N GLY A 160 9.54 -2.77 -8.30
CA GLY A 160 9.55 -2.38 -6.88
C GLY A 160 10.76 -1.63 -6.32
N GLN A 161 11.40 -0.72 -7.07
CA GLN A 161 12.11 0.37 -6.40
C GLN A 161 11.08 1.36 -5.87
N VAL A 162 10.54 1.05 -4.69
CA VAL A 162 9.73 1.99 -3.91
C VAL A 162 10.63 3.20 -3.67
N PRO A 163 10.32 4.39 -4.20
CA PRO A 163 11.02 5.59 -3.84
C PRO A 163 10.69 5.82 -2.37
N LEU A 164 11.56 5.39 -1.45
CA LEU A 164 11.57 5.98 -0.12
C LEU A 164 11.88 7.44 -0.40
N GLY A 165 10.83 8.29 -0.33
CA GLY A 165 10.90 9.70 -0.69
C GLY A 165 12.23 10.31 -0.28
N SER A 166 12.92 10.86 -1.26
CA SER A 166 14.29 11.39 -1.25
C SER A 166 14.92 11.40 0.14
N THR A 167 15.53 10.28 0.56
CA THR A 167 16.24 10.19 1.84
C THR A 167 17.23 11.34 1.99
N SER A 168 17.85 11.78 0.89
CA SER A 168 18.70 12.97 0.85
C SER A 168 18.02 14.28 1.27
N GLU A 169 16.75 14.50 0.91
CA GLU A 169 16.00 15.70 1.31
C GLU A 169 15.75 15.72 2.82
N ILE A 170 15.39 14.56 3.37
CA ILE A 170 15.18 14.39 4.80
C ILE A 170 16.49 14.60 5.56
N LEU A 171 17.58 13.98 5.12
CA LEU A 171 18.91 14.13 5.74
C LEU A 171 19.40 15.58 5.67
N GLY A 172 19.19 16.27 4.55
CA GLY A 172 19.48 17.70 4.43
C GLY A 172 18.63 18.55 5.37
N SER A 173 17.34 18.23 5.52
CA SER A 173 16.43 18.91 6.46
C SER A 173 16.80 18.69 7.94
N ASN A 174 17.54 17.62 8.24
CA ASN A 174 18.07 17.30 9.55
C ASN A 174 19.41 17.98 9.86
N GLY A 175 19.93 18.77 8.91
CA GLY A 175 21.21 19.43 9.06
C GLY A 175 22.40 18.50 8.85
N ILE A 176 22.24 17.39 8.13
CA ILE A 176 23.39 16.58 7.70
C ILE A 176 24.03 17.26 6.48
N PRO A 177 25.29 17.74 6.57
CA PRO A 177 25.94 18.43 5.46
C PRO A 177 26.10 17.52 4.23
N GLN A 178 25.99 18.08 3.03
CA GLN A 178 26.07 17.33 1.77
C GLN A 178 27.38 16.53 1.62
N ARG A 179 28.51 17.10 2.06
CA ARG A 179 29.82 16.42 2.11
C ARG A 179 29.84 15.13 2.95
N ILE A 180 28.91 14.99 3.90
CA ILE A 180 28.77 13.79 4.73
C ILE A 180 27.93 12.76 3.99
N LEU A 181 26.92 13.19 3.24
CA LEU A 181 26.08 12.33 2.41
C LEU A 181 26.88 11.57 1.33
N GLU A 182 28.06 12.04 0.96
CA GLU A 182 28.98 11.34 0.04
C GLU A 182 29.63 10.10 0.68
N ASP A 183 29.62 9.98 2.00
CA ASP A 183 30.20 8.86 2.75
C ASP A 183 29.11 8.19 3.59
N ASP A 184 28.61 7.05 3.11
CA ASP A 184 27.50 6.31 3.73
C ASP A 184 27.81 5.94 5.18
N ALA A 185 29.05 5.54 5.49
CA ALA A 185 29.44 5.15 6.83
C ALA A 185 29.42 6.35 7.79
N LYS A 186 29.85 7.52 7.33
CA LYS A 186 29.72 8.75 8.13
C LYS A 186 28.26 9.17 8.26
N THR A 187 27.47 9.08 7.19
CA THR A 187 26.05 9.43 7.23
C THR A 187 25.31 8.58 8.25
N VAL A 188 25.48 7.26 8.22
CA VAL A 188 24.87 6.34 9.21
C VAL A 188 25.28 6.71 10.64
N ASN A 189 26.56 7.00 10.89
CA ASN A 189 27.01 7.42 12.23
C ASN A 189 26.37 8.74 12.67
N PHE A 190 26.23 9.71 11.76
CA PHE A 190 25.51 10.95 12.03
C PHE A 190 24.03 10.69 12.33
N MET A 191 23.37 9.84 11.56
CA MET A 191 21.98 9.48 11.79
C MET A 191 21.76 8.82 13.15
N LEU A 192 22.64 7.89 13.54
CA LEU A 192 22.59 7.23 14.84
C LEU A 192 22.83 8.23 15.99
N HIS A 193 23.80 9.12 15.84
CA HIS A 193 24.07 10.15 16.85
C HIS A 193 22.91 11.15 16.98
N TRP A 194 22.27 11.48 15.86
CA TRP A 194 21.06 12.30 15.85
C TRP A 194 19.93 11.63 16.61
N GLN A 195 19.70 10.33 16.38
CA GLN A 195 18.67 9.54 17.08
C GLN A 195 18.94 9.47 18.59
N GLU A 196 20.20 9.33 19.00
CA GLU A 196 20.60 9.30 20.42
C GLU A 196 20.33 10.64 21.11
N ARG A 197 20.61 11.75 20.42
CA ARG A 197 20.42 13.11 20.96
C ARG A 197 18.94 13.51 21.03
N HIS A 198 18.16 13.11 20.03
CA HIS A 198 16.75 13.45 19.89
C HIS A 198 15.87 12.24 20.21
N GLU A 199 15.97 11.79 21.46
CA GLU A 199 15.21 10.64 21.96
C GLU A 199 13.71 10.79 21.64
N PRO A 200 13.00 9.72 21.25
CA PRO A 200 11.58 9.78 20.99
C PRO A 200 10.82 10.42 22.16
N GLN A 201 10.31 11.63 21.96
CA GLN A 201 9.33 12.17 22.89
C GLN A 201 8.15 11.19 22.92
N ARG A 202 7.76 10.80 24.14
CA ARG A 202 6.60 9.93 24.32
C ARG A 202 5.38 10.68 23.80
N ILE A 203 4.71 10.09 22.83
CA ILE A 203 3.50 10.65 22.25
C ILE A 203 2.45 10.73 23.35
N ASN A 204 2.01 11.94 23.67
CA ASN A 204 0.99 12.18 24.69
C ASN A 204 -0.38 12.31 24.03
N SER A 205 -1.43 11.80 24.68
CA SER A 205 -2.80 11.86 24.17
C SER A 205 -3.32 13.30 23.94
N GLY A 206 -2.77 14.29 24.67
CA GLY A 206 -3.07 15.71 24.49
C GLY A 206 -2.59 16.30 23.16
N GLU A 207 -1.77 15.57 22.38
CA GLU A 207 -1.20 16.04 21.12
C GLU A 207 -2.10 15.71 19.90
N LEU A 208 -3.28 15.12 20.12
CA LEU A 208 -4.18 14.71 19.05
C LEU A 208 -4.60 15.88 18.13
N ALA A 209 -4.86 17.06 18.70
CA ALA A 209 -5.23 18.24 17.92
C ALA A 209 -4.09 18.70 17.00
N ASN A 210 -2.85 18.66 17.49
CA ASN A 210 -1.66 18.99 16.70
C ASN A 210 -1.44 17.95 15.59
N LEU A 211 -1.65 16.66 15.90
CA LEU A 211 -1.57 15.60 14.89
C LEU A 211 -2.60 15.79 13.79
N LYS A 212 -3.85 16.12 14.11
CA LYS A 212 -4.92 16.39 13.12
C LYS A 212 -4.57 17.57 12.21
N ALA A 213 -4.08 18.67 12.79
CA ALA A 213 -3.65 19.84 12.04
C ALA A 213 -2.48 19.51 11.11
N GLU A 214 -1.53 18.70 11.58
CA GLU A 214 -0.38 18.26 10.80
C GLU A 214 -0.80 17.34 9.65
N LEU A 215 -1.54 16.26 9.92
CA LEU A 215 -1.95 15.27 8.91
C LEU A 215 -2.80 15.87 7.77
N SER A 216 -3.55 16.93 8.05
CA SER A 216 -4.45 17.56 7.07
C SER A 216 -3.72 18.39 6.00
N ARG A 217 -2.43 18.73 6.18
CA ARG A 217 -1.71 19.70 5.33
C ARG A 217 -0.47 19.13 4.65
N GLN A 218 -0.31 17.82 4.67
CA GLN A 218 0.98 17.20 4.40
C GLN A 218 0.99 16.34 3.13
N SER A 219 2.18 16.22 2.55
CA SER A 219 2.41 15.37 1.38
C SER A 219 2.22 13.89 1.72
N PHE A 220 1.97 13.05 0.71
CA PHE A 220 1.86 11.60 0.89
C PHE A 220 3.09 10.98 1.55
N VAL A 221 4.29 11.42 1.16
CA VAL A 221 5.58 10.97 1.74
C VAL A 221 5.62 11.27 3.24
N HIS A 222 5.22 12.49 3.62
CA HIS A 222 5.15 12.89 5.02
C HIS A 222 4.14 12.04 5.79
N LEU A 223 2.92 11.91 5.27
CA LEU A 223 1.86 11.14 5.89
C LEU A 223 2.30 9.69 6.13
N ARG A 224 2.89 9.05 5.11
CA ARG A 224 3.41 7.70 5.17
C ARG A 224 4.47 7.54 6.26
N ARG A 225 5.35 8.52 6.41
CA ARG A 225 6.42 8.52 7.43
C ARG A 225 5.85 8.68 8.84
N VAL A 226 4.95 9.63 9.04
CA VAL A 226 4.28 9.84 10.34
C VAL A 226 3.48 8.61 10.73
N ALA A 227 2.66 8.06 9.82
CA ALA A 227 1.90 6.84 10.08
C ALA A 227 2.80 5.66 10.43
N ALA A 228 3.92 5.47 9.72
CA ALA A 228 4.88 4.42 10.04
C ALA A 228 5.46 4.56 11.46
N GLN A 229 5.71 5.79 11.94
CA GLN A 229 6.17 6.04 13.32
C GLN A 229 5.05 5.79 14.34
N LEU A 230 3.82 6.24 14.07
CA LEU A 230 2.68 6.03 14.93
C LEU A 230 2.37 4.53 15.12
N LEU A 231 2.44 3.77 14.02
CA LEU A 231 2.28 2.31 13.99
C LEU A 231 3.40 1.53 14.69
N GLN A 232 4.43 2.17 15.26
CA GLN A 232 5.41 1.49 16.12
C GLN A 232 4.94 1.38 17.58
N THR A 233 3.93 2.16 17.98
CA THR A 233 3.47 2.24 19.37
C THR A 233 1.96 2.04 19.46
N ASP A 234 1.48 1.50 20.58
CA ASP A 234 0.04 1.26 20.76
C ASP A 234 -0.74 2.57 20.89
N ALA A 235 -0.18 3.53 21.64
CA ALA A 235 -0.74 4.87 21.76
C ALA A 235 -0.81 5.58 20.40
N GLY A 236 0.27 5.53 19.61
CA GLY A 236 0.31 6.12 18.27
C GLY A 236 -0.68 5.45 17.31
N SER A 237 -0.83 4.12 17.37
CA SER A 237 -1.80 3.37 16.55
C SER A 237 -3.24 3.78 16.88
N ARG A 238 -3.57 3.96 18.16
CA ARG A 238 -4.87 4.48 18.58
C ARG A 238 -5.10 5.91 18.10
N MET A 239 -4.09 6.77 18.20
CA MET A 239 -4.18 8.14 17.68
C MET A 239 -4.40 8.18 16.17
N LEU A 240 -3.68 7.34 15.41
CA LEU A 240 -3.87 7.20 13.97
C LEU A 240 -5.31 6.75 13.64
N SER A 241 -5.85 5.81 14.42
CA SER A 241 -7.25 5.39 14.28
C SER A 241 -8.23 6.54 14.54
N LEU A 242 -7.99 7.36 15.57
CA LEU A 242 -8.81 8.53 15.88
C LEU A 242 -8.69 9.66 14.84
N CYS A 243 -7.59 9.71 14.09
CA CYS A 243 -7.34 10.63 12.99
C CYS A 243 -7.69 10.06 11.61
N GLY A 244 -8.43 8.94 11.55
CA GLY A 244 -8.68 8.24 10.29
C GLY A 244 -9.39 9.09 9.23
N ALA A 245 -10.26 10.01 9.63
CA ALA A 245 -10.96 10.90 8.70
C ALA A 245 -10.03 11.92 8.05
N GLU A 246 -9.15 12.55 8.85
CA GLU A 246 -8.17 13.53 8.38
C GLU A 246 -7.14 12.86 7.46
N VAL A 247 -6.68 11.66 7.82
CA VAL A 247 -5.78 10.87 6.97
C VAL A 247 -6.46 10.48 5.66
N ALA A 248 -7.71 10.01 5.71
CA ALA A 248 -8.46 9.64 4.51
C ALA A 248 -8.68 10.85 3.60
N PHE A 249 -8.97 12.03 4.19
CA PHE A 249 -9.11 13.28 3.46
C PHE A 249 -7.83 13.65 2.71
N ALA A 250 -6.68 13.67 3.42
CA ALA A 250 -5.39 14.00 2.83
C ALA A 250 -5.00 13.00 1.73
N LEU A 251 -5.16 11.70 1.97
CA LEU A 251 -4.86 10.67 0.98
C LEU A 251 -5.76 10.75 -0.26
N ALA A 252 -7.06 11.00 -0.10
CA ALA A 252 -7.99 11.15 -1.22
C ALA A 252 -7.63 12.34 -2.12
N ASP A 253 -7.12 13.43 -1.53
CA ASP A 253 -6.61 14.58 -2.26
C ASP A 253 -5.34 14.22 -3.05
N THR A 254 -4.38 13.55 -2.40
CA THR A 254 -3.13 13.12 -3.08
C THR A 254 -3.34 12.10 -4.20
N ALA A 255 -4.35 11.23 -4.07
CA ALA A 255 -4.69 10.22 -5.08
C ALA A 255 -5.59 10.76 -6.20
N GLN A 256 -5.82 12.09 -6.26
CA GLN A 256 -6.66 12.79 -7.26
C GLN A 256 -8.10 12.27 -7.36
N LEU A 257 -8.60 11.59 -6.32
CA LEU A 257 -9.91 10.94 -6.35
C LEU A 257 -11.07 11.94 -6.34
N ARG A 258 -10.82 13.20 -5.95
CA ARG A 258 -11.86 14.22 -5.79
C ARG A 258 -12.25 14.93 -7.09
N HIS A 259 -11.35 15.06 -8.06
CA HIS A 259 -11.58 16.01 -9.16
C HIS A 259 -11.27 15.53 -10.57
N GLY A 260 -10.72 14.32 -10.80
CA GLY A 260 -10.44 13.84 -12.16
C GLY A 260 -9.46 14.72 -12.96
N VAL A 261 -8.87 15.72 -12.31
CA VAL A 261 -7.84 16.61 -12.87
C VAL A 261 -6.50 15.98 -12.55
N GLN A 262 -5.75 15.65 -13.60
CA GLN A 262 -4.36 15.22 -13.53
C GLN A 262 -3.52 16.31 -12.86
N LEU A 263 -3.32 16.22 -11.54
CA LEU A 263 -2.35 17.06 -10.84
C LEU A 263 -0.93 16.57 -11.20
N ARG A 264 -0.05 17.55 -11.46
CA ARG A 264 1.34 17.37 -11.91
C ARG A 264 2.23 16.52 -10.99
N ASP A 265 1.83 16.32 -9.73
CA ASP A 265 2.58 15.59 -8.70
C ASP A 265 1.77 14.43 -8.10
N GLY A 266 0.79 13.89 -8.83
CA GLY A 266 -0.03 12.77 -8.37
C GLY A 266 0.81 11.55 -8.01
N ASN A 267 0.76 11.13 -6.75
CA ASN A 267 1.33 9.83 -6.37
C ASN A 267 0.53 8.72 -7.05
N ASP A 268 1.19 7.63 -7.39
CA ASP A 268 0.53 6.47 -7.99
C ASP A 268 -0.56 5.96 -7.02
N PRO A 269 -1.84 5.89 -7.44
CA PRO A 269 -2.91 5.34 -6.60
C PRO A 269 -2.59 3.94 -6.05
N THR A 270 -1.74 3.19 -6.75
CA THR A 270 -1.21 1.90 -6.30
C THR A 270 -0.37 2.05 -5.03
N GLU A 271 0.48 3.06 -4.93
CA GLU A 271 1.28 3.32 -3.72
C GLU A 271 0.41 3.68 -2.53
N VAL A 272 -0.64 4.48 -2.75
CA VAL A 272 -1.61 4.84 -1.71
C VAL A 272 -2.36 3.60 -1.23
N LEU A 273 -2.76 2.70 -2.15
CA LEU A 273 -3.41 1.44 -1.81
C LEU A 273 -2.50 0.50 -1.01
N VAL A 274 -1.23 0.37 -1.41
CA VAL A 274 -0.22 -0.41 -0.68
C VAL A 274 0.00 0.19 0.71
N PHE A 275 0.07 1.51 0.81
CA PHE A 275 0.18 2.20 2.10
C PHE A 275 -1.02 1.90 3.00
N LEU A 276 -2.25 2.04 2.50
CA LEU A 276 -3.48 1.74 3.26
C LEU A 276 -3.53 0.28 3.72
N SER A 277 -3.10 -0.64 2.86
CA SER A 277 -3.02 -2.07 3.21
C SER A 277 -2.02 -2.33 4.34
N ASN A 278 -0.86 -1.69 4.30
CA ASN A 278 0.14 -1.77 5.37
C ASN A 278 -0.36 -1.13 6.67
N VAL A 279 -1.11 -0.02 6.59
CA VAL A 279 -1.74 0.59 7.77
C VAL A 279 -2.78 -0.35 8.36
N ALA A 280 -3.62 -0.98 7.54
CA ALA A 280 -4.60 -1.96 7.99
C ALA A 280 -3.93 -3.11 8.75
N ILE A 281 -2.90 -3.72 8.16
CA ILE A 281 -2.11 -4.80 8.79
C ILE A 281 -1.49 -4.33 10.11
N GLY A 282 -0.90 -3.13 10.13
CA GLY A 282 -0.26 -2.58 11.33
C GLY A 282 -1.21 -2.26 12.48
N LEU A 283 -2.46 -1.87 12.18
CA LEU A 283 -3.52 -1.66 13.17
C LEU A 283 -4.10 -3.00 13.64
N SER A 284 -4.40 -3.92 12.72
CA SER A 284 -4.90 -5.26 13.03
C SER A 284 -3.94 -6.07 13.90
N ALA A 285 -2.62 -5.92 13.72
CA ALA A 285 -1.61 -6.54 14.58
C ALA A 285 -1.67 -6.10 16.06
N ARG A 286 -2.49 -5.08 16.38
CA ARG A 286 -2.73 -4.54 17.73
C ARG A 286 -4.19 -4.58 18.13
N ASP A 287 -4.99 -5.37 17.43
CA ASP A 287 -6.45 -5.46 17.64
C ASP A 287 -7.15 -4.09 17.53
N ILE A 288 -6.61 -3.19 16.68
CA ILE A 288 -7.22 -1.90 16.37
C ILE A 288 -7.82 -1.99 14.97
N ASN A 289 -9.09 -1.62 14.86
CA ASN A 289 -9.80 -1.66 13.59
C ASN A 289 -9.39 -0.49 12.70
N LEU A 290 -9.26 -0.75 11.39
CA LEU A 290 -9.07 0.31 10.42
C LEU A 290 -10.31 1.22 10.42
N PRO A 291 -10.16 2.55 10.64
CA PRO A 291 -11.29 3.48 10.63
C PRO A 291 -12.09 3.43 9.33
N ALA A 292 -13.42 3.56 9.44
CA ALA A 292 -14.34 3.50 8.29
C ALA A 292 -13.96 4.45 7.12
N PRO A 293 -13.51 5.71 7.35
CA PRO A 293 -13.08 6.58 6.26
C PRO A 293 -11.88 6.03 5.47
N LEU A 294 -10.88 5.45 6.15
CA LEU A 294 -9.70 4.86 5.51
C LEU A 294 -10.05 3.56 4.80
N ARG A 295 -10.94 2.76 5.38
CA ARG A 295 -11.45 1.54 4.77
C ARG A 295 -12.22 1.83 3.49
N GLY A 296 -13.12 2.81 3.53
CA GLY A 296 -13.87 3.29 2.37
C GLY A 296 -12.96 3.83 1.27
N LEU A 297 -11.93 4.60 1.63
CA LEU A 297 -10.91 5.05 0.68
C LEU A 297 -10.14 3.89 0.05
N GLY A 298 -9.71 2.92 0.86
CA GLY A 298 -9.03 1.72 0.39
C GLY A 298 -9.89 0.91 -0.59
N LEU A 299 -11.19 0.77 -0.30
CA LEU A 299 -12.14 0.11 -1.18
C LEU A 299 -12.33 0.85 -2.52
N ARG A 300 -12.46 2.18 -2.49
CA ARG A 300 -12.55 3.03 -3.70
C ARG A 300 -11.28 2.95 -4.56
N LEU A 301 -10.10 2.96 -3.93
CA LEU A 301 -8.83 2.81 -4.65
C LEU A 301 -8.68 1.40 -5.24
N ALA A 302 -8.94 0.37 -4.44
CA ALA A 302 -8.86 -1.01 -4.88
C ALA A 302 -9.80 -1.30 -6.06
N SER A 303 -11.02 -0.76 -6.03
CA SER A 303 -12.00 -0.92 -7.11
C SER A 303 -11.64 -0.15 -8.38
N LYS A 304 -11.13 1.09 -8.26
CA LYS A 304 -10.63 1.84 -9.42
C LYS A 304 -9.42 1.19 -10.08
N LEU A 305 -8.54 0.56 -9.29
CA LEU A 305 -7.40 -0.24 -9.77
C LEU A 305 -7.80 -1.68 -10.14
N PHE A 306 -9.07 -2.04 -9.98
CA PHE A 306 -9.61 -3.38 -10.21
C PHE A 306 -8.83 -4.50 -9.48
N CYS A 307 -8.33 -4.24 -8.28
CA CYS A 307 -7.57 -5.20 -7.46
C CYS A 307 -8.52 -6.00 -6.55
N LEU A 308 -9.16 -7.04 -7.10
CA LEU A 308 -10.16 -7.86 -6.40
C LEU A 308 -9.70 -8.43 -5.04
N PRO A 309 -8.45 -8.91 -4.86
CA PRO A 309 -7.97 -9.35 -3.55
C PRO A 309 -7.99 -8.24 -2.50
N ALA A 310 -7.60 -7.01 -2.89
CA ALA A 310 -7.63 -5.86 -1.98
C ALA A 310 -9.07 -5.45 -1.65
N ILE A 311 -9.99 -5.47 -2.62
CA ILE A 311 -11.42 -5.21 -2.39
C ILE A 311 -11.97 -6.22 -1.35
N THR A 312 -11.70 -7.51 -1.55
CA THR A 312 -12.12 -8.57 -0.63
C THR A 312 -11.56 -8.35 0.77
N ASN A 313 -10.29 -7.97 0.88
CA ASN A 313 -9.64 -7.67 2.15
C ASN A 313 -10.32 -6.49 2.88
N PHE A 314 -10.55 -5.36 2.20
CA PHE A 314 -11.20 -4.19 2.80
C PHE A 314 -12.66 -4.46 3.20
N LEU A 315 -13.38 -5.33 2.49
CA LEU A 315 -14.71 -5.80 2.92
C LEU A 315 -14.62 -6.73 4.14
N GLY A 316 -13.62 -7.62 4.19
CA GLY A 316 -13.39 -8.53 5.30
C GLY A 316 -13.08 -7.85 6.63
N LEU A 317 -12.45 -6.67 6.57
CA LEU A 317 -12.19 -5.85 7.75
C LEU A 317 -13.47 -5.36 8.45
N ASP A 318 -14.65 -5.42 7.83
CA ASP A 318 -15.92 -5.08 8.50
C ASP A 318 -16.45 -6.28 9.30
N GLN A 319 -16.41 -7.47 8.70
CA GLN A 319 -16.94 -8.69 9.29
C GLN A 319 -16.18 -9.14 10.54
N GLN A 320 -14.88 -8.89 10.61
CA GLN A 320 -14.06 -9.22 11.78
C GLN A 320 -14.37 -8.35 13.00
N THR A 321 -15.00 -7.18 12.80
CA THR A 321 -15.12 -6.16 13.85
C THR A 321 -16.37 -6.26 14.72
N GLY A 322 -17.15 -7.34 14.52
CA GLY A 322 -18.19 -7.83 15.43
C GLY A 322 -18.86 -6.79 16.33
N LEU A 323 -19.98 -6.24 15.88
CA LEU A 323 -21.09 -5.72 16.70
C LEU A 323 -20.86 -4.54 17.68
N ASP A 324 -19.63 -4.10 17.96
CA ASP A 324 -19.39 -3.20 19.11
C ASP A 324 -19.49 -1.69 18.80
N GLY A 325 -20.05 -1.26 17.65
CA GLY A 325 -20.50 0.13 17.50
C GLY A 325 -20.77 0.62 16.07
N GLU A 326 -21.75 1.53 15.94
CA GLU A 326 -22.12 2.21 14.69
C GLU A 326 -20.97 2.98 14.03
N THR A 327 -19.96 3.38 14.80
CA THR A 327 -18.81 4.17 14.33
C THR A 327 -17.83 3.41 13.44
N GLY A 328 -17.95 2.08 13.34
CA GLY A 328 -17.07 1.22 12.54
C GLY A 328 -17.60 0.81 11.17
N ARG A 329 -18.88 1.08 10.86
CA ARG A 329 -19.52 0.62 9.62
C ARG A 329 -18.95 1.32 8.39
N LEU A 330 -18.73 0.53 7.34
CA LEU A 330 -18.29 1.05 6.05
C LEU A 330 -19.33 2.00 5.44
N ASP A 331 -18.87 3.12 4.88
CA ASP A 331 -19.73 4.09 4.18
C ASP A 331 -20.41 3.43 2.96
N ALA A 332 -21.75 3.46 2.94
CA ALA A 332 -22.55 2.92 1.85
C ALA A 332 -22.20 3.53 0.48
N ASN A 333 -21.79 4.80 0.44
CA ASN A 333 -21.33 5.44 -0.79
C ASN A 333 -20.01 4.83 -1.29
N ALA A 334 -19.09 4.45 -0.38
CA ALA A 334 -17.85 3.79 -0.78
C ALA A 334 -18.09 2.42 -1.41
N VAL A 335 -19.06 1.66 -0.89
CA VAL A 335 -19.48 0.39 -1.49
C VAL A 335 -20.11 0.61 -2.86
N HIS A 336 -21.03 1.57 -2.96
CA HIS A 336 -21.68 1.91 -4.24
C HIS A 336 -20.66 2.31 -5.31
N GLU A 337 -19.74 3.23 -4.98
CA GLU A 337 -18.67 3.65 -5.89
C GLU A 337 -17.76 2.48 -6.30
N ALA A 338 -17.46 1.57 -5.37
CA ALA A 338 -16.65 0.40 -5.68
C ALA A 338 -17.34 -0.56 -6.64
N LEU A 339 -18.61 -0.88 -6.40
CA LEU A 339 -19.40 -1.72 -7.30
C LEU A 339 -19.59 -1.08 -8.67
N ARG A 340 -19.82 0.23 -8.71
CA ARG A 340 -19.89 0.98 -9.96
C ARG A 340 -18.57 0.92 -10.73
N SER A 341 -17.44 1.09 -10.06
CA SER A 341 -16.12 1.01 -10.69
C SER A 341 -15.84 -0.40 -11.26
N ILE A 342 -16.26 -1.46 -10.56
CA ILE A 342 -16.19 -2.84 -11.07
C ILE A 342 -17.07 -2.99 -12.32
N LEU A 343 -18.30 -2.46 -12.28
CA LEU A 343 -19.25 -2.53 -13.40
C LEU A 343 -18.71 -1.80 -14.63
N ASP A 344 -18.22 -0.57 -14.45
CA ASP A 344 -17.61 0.24 -15.52
C ASP A 344 -16.39 -0.48 -16.11
N HIS A 345 -15.57 -1.13 -15.27
CA HIS A 345 -14.43 -1.93 -15.74
C HIS A 345 -14.88 -3.13 -16.58
N MET A 346 -15.89 -3.87 -16.14
CA MET A 346 -16.48 -4.98 -16.90
C MET A 346 -17.04 -4.53 -18.25
N HIS A 347 -17.73 -3.38 -18.30
CA HIS A 347 -18.24 -2.82 -19.56
C HIS A 347 -17.10 -2.37 -20.49
N SER A 348 -16.05 -1.75 -19.94
CA SER A 348 -14.89 -1.32 -20.74
C SER A 348 -14.13 -2.48 -21.38
N GLN A 349 -13.98 -3.61 -20.67
CA GLN A 349 -13.30 -4.79 -21.21
C GLN A 349 -14.12 -5.52 -22.29
N GLN A 350 -15.45 -5.44 -22.24
CA GLN A 350 -16.31 -6.05 -23.26
C GLN A 350 -16.24 -5.34 -24.61
N ALA A 351 -15.82 -4.07 -24.65
CA ALA A 351 -15.72 -3.28 -25.88
C ALA A 351 -14.39 -3.47 -26.65
N GLY A 352 -13.39 -4.12 -26.03
CA GLY A 352 -12.09 -4.35 -26.65
C GLY A 352 -12.08 -5.56 -27.60
N PRO A 353 -11.39 -5.50 -28.75
CA PRO A 353 -11.30 -6.61 -29.71
C PRO A 353 -10.61 -7.86 -29.14
N ASP A 354 -9.79 -7.68 -28.11
CA ASP A 354 -9.00 -8.77 -27.49
C ASP A 354 -9.71 -9.45 -26.32
N GLY A 355 -10.99 -9.14 -26.05
CA GLY A 355 -11.82 -9.82 -25.04
C GLY A 355 -11.07 -10.02 -23.72
N GLY A 356 -10.99 -8.97 -22.89
CA GLY A 356 -10.25 -8.99 -21.63
C GLY A 356 -10.51 -10.26 -20.79
N PRO A 357 -9.54 -10.67 -19.95
CA PRO A 357 -9.47 -12.00 -19.38
C PRO A 357 -10.75 -12.36 -18.65
N LEU A 358 -11.52 -13.23 -19.30
CA LEU A 358 -12.77 -13.78 -18.82
C LEU A 358 -12.64 -14.29 -17.37
N GLU A 359 -11.46 -14.78 -16.99
CA GLU A 359 -11.05 -15.25 -15.65
C GLU A 359 -11.51 -14.34 -14.49
N MET A 360 -11.67 -13.02 -14.72
CA MET A 360 -12.10 -12.08 -13.68
C MET A 360 -13.57 -12.25 -13.24
N ARG A 361 -14.47 -12.78 -14.09
CA ARG A 361 -15.91 -12.88 -13.78
C ARG A 361 -16.21 -13.76 -12.56
N SER A 362 -15.54 -14.89 -12.43
CA SER A 362 -15.70 -15.85 -11.34
C SER A 362 -15.18 -15.30 -10.01
N GLU A 363 -14.11 -14.50 -10.05
CA GLU A 363 -13.60 -13.76 -8.89
C GLU A 363 -14.57 -12.66 -8.46
N VAL A 364 -15.11 -11.87 -9.39
CA VAL A 364 -16.15 -10.88 -9.09
C VAL A 364 -17.39 -11.57 -8.53
N PHE A 365 -17.85 -12.67 -9.13
CA PHE A 365 -18.98 -13.44 -8.61
C PHE A 365 -18.73 -13.93 -7.18
N SER A 366 -17.52 -14.43 -6.90
CA SER A 366 -17.09 -14.83 -5.57
C SER A 366 -17.10 -13.67 -4.57
N LEU A 367 -16.65 -12.49 -4.98
CA LEU A 367 -16.66 -11.26 -4.18
C LEU A 367 -18.09 -10.81 -3.83
N LEU A 368 -19.01 -10.91 -4.80
CA LEU A 368 -20.40 -10.51 -4.60
C LEU A 368 -21.15 -11.46 -3.66
N THR A 369 -20.97 -12.77 -3.84
CA THR A 369 -21.75 -13.80 -3.15
C THR A 369 -21.07 -14.38 -1.91
N GLY A 370 -19.74 -14.23 -1.76
CA GLY A 370 -18.95 -14.80 -0.67
C GLY A 370 -18.61 -16.28 -0.84
N ARG A 371 -18.90 -16.85 -2.01
CA ARG A 371 -18.70 -18.28 -2.30
C ARG A 371 -17.52 -18.45 -3.24
N GLY A 372 -16.41 -18.97 -2.71
CA GLY A 372 -15.19 -19.30 -3.46
C GLY A 372 -15.31 -20.54 -4.34
N THR A 373 -14.21 -20.90 -5.03
CA THR A 373 -14.06 -22.19 -5.72
C THR A 373 -14.04 -23.36 -4.74
N SER A 374 -13.47 -23.14 -3.55
CA SER A 374 -13.45 -24.11 -2.46
C SER A 374 -14.81 -24.13 -1.75
N LYS A 375 -15.42 -25.32 -1.62
CA LYS A 375 -16.76 -25.52 -1.04
C LYS A 375 -16.89 -25.04 0.41
N ASP A 376 -15.78 -24.93 1.14
CA ASP A 376 -15.78 -24.68 2.58
C ASP A 376 -15.28 -23.27 2.98
N GLU A 377 -14.80 -22.46 2.03
CA GLU A 377 -14.27 -21.13 2.35
C GLU A 377 -15.36 -20.06 2.22
N VAL A 378 -15.95 -19.68 3.35
CA VAL A 378 -16.83 -18.50 3.42
C VAL A 378 -15.96 -17.25 3.37
N LYS A 379 -16.06 -16.50 2.28
CA LYS A 379 -15.34 -15.24 2.10
C LYS A 379 -16.22 -14.04 2.46
N PRO A 380 -15.61 -12.92 2.85
CA PRO A 380 -16.32 -11.66 2.95
C PRO A 380 -17.05 -11.33 1.66
N SER A 381 -18.30 -10.92 1.76
CA SER A 381 -19.16 -10.71 0.59
C SER A 381 -19.90 -9.40 0.65
N VAL A 382 -20.07 -8.82 -0.53
CA VAL A 382 -20.88 -7.61 -0.71
C VAL A 382 -22.33 -7.88 -0.29
N ARG A 383 -22.87 -9.05 -0.64
CA ARG A 383 -24.23 -9.43 -0.26
C ARG A 383 -24.45 -9.37 1.25
N ALA A 384 -23.58 -10.00 2.04
CA ALA A 384 -23.72 -10.02 3.51
C ALA A 384 -23.75 -8.61 4.10
N MET A 385 -22.96 -7.69 3.54
CA MET A 385 -22.91 -6.30 4.00
C MET A 385 -24.15 -5.49 3.62
N ILE A 386 -24.70 -5.69 2.41
CA ILE A 386 -25.85 -4.93 1.92
C ILE A 386 -27.18 -5.42 2.49
N SER A 387 -27.30 -6.72 2.81
CA SER A 387 -28.53 -7.31 3.33
C SER A 387 -28.97 -6.75 4.70
N ASP A 388 -28.04 -6.16 5.46
CA ASP A 388 -28.26 -5.79 6.86
C ASP A 388 -28.70 -4.33 7.08
N SER A 389 -28.73 -3.47 6.05
CA SER A 389 -29.15 -2.06 6.21
C SER A 389 -29.79 -1.44 4.96
N ASN A 390 -30.80 -0.59 5.19
CA ASN A 390 -31.44 0.23 4.16
C ASN A 390 -30.51 1.31 3.58
N ASP A 391 -29.41 1.65 4.26
CA ASP A 391 -28.47 2.69 3.83
C ASP A 391 -27.75 2.32 2.52
N PHE A 392 -27.68 1.03 2.21
CA PHE A 392 -27.00 0.50 1.03
C PHE A 392 -27.87 0.45 -0.22
N ARG A 393 -28.96 1.23 -0.31
CA ARG A 393 -29.91 1.15 -1.44
C ARG A 393 -29.25 1.32 -2.81
N GLU A 394 -28.38 2.32 -2.99
CA GLU A 394 -27.70 2.53 -4.28
C GLU A 394 -26.62 1.47 -4.53
N ALA A 395 -25.95 0.98 -3.48
CA ALA A 395 -25.02 -0.14 -3.59
C ALA A 395 -25.75 -1.44 -4.01
N TYR A 396 -26.94 -1.69 -3.46
CA TYR A 396 -27.80 -2.82 -3.82
C TYR A 396 -28.17 -2.79 -5.31
N LYS A 397 -28.53 -1.62 -5.85
CA LYS A 397 -28.80 -1.49 -7.29
C LYS A 397 -27.59 -1.89 -8.14
N ALA A 398 -26.39 -1.40 -7.78
CA ALA A 398 -25.16 -1.75 -8.48
C ALA A 398 -24.83 -3.25 -8.37
N TYR A 399 -25.08 -3.85 -7.20
CA TYR A 399 -24.95 -5.29 -6.96
C TYR A 399 -25.88 -6.11 -7.88
N ILE A 400 -27.16 -5.74 -7.99
CA ILE A 400 -28.11 -6.42 -8.89
C ILE A 400 -27.69 -6.29 -10.37
N LEU A 401 -27.24 -5.11 -10.80
CA LEU A 401 -26.74 -4.93 -12.17
C LEU A 401 -25.50 -5.79 -12.45
N LEU A 402 -24.55 -5.87 -11.51
CA LEU A 402 -23.38 -6.73 -11.63
C LEU A 402 -23.74 -8.21 -11.71
N LEU A 403 -24.71 -8.69 -10.93
CA LEU A 403 -25.20 -10.07 -11.07
C LEU A 403 -25.77 -10.33 -12.48
N GLY A 404 -26.46 -9.33 -13.06
CA GLY A 404 -26.92 -9.36 -14.46
C GLY A 404 -25.76 -9.48 -15.46
N GLU A 405 -24.72 -8.66 -15.31
CA GLU A 405 -23.50 -8.70 -16.15
C GLU A 405 -22.67 -9.98 -15.99
N LEU A 406 -22.83 -10.70 -14.88
CA LEU A 406 -22.17 -11.98 -14.67
C LEU A 406 -22.97 -13.16 -15.25
N GLY A 407 -24.23 -12.96 -15.62
CA GLY A 407 -25.09 -14.06 -16.04
C GLY A 407 -25.70 -14.85 -14.86
N ALA A 408 -25.69 -14.31 -13.65
CA ALA A 408 -26.13 -15.00 -12.43
C ALA A 408 -27.66 -14.96 -12.23
N ALA A 409 -28.41 -15.57 -13.15
CA ALA A 409 -29.88 -15.50 -13.16
C ALA A 409 -30.54 -16.12 -11.91
N ARG A 410 -29.98 -17.19 -11.34
CA ARG A 410 -30.58 -17.82 -10.15
C ARG A 410 -30.33 -16.99 -8.90
N SER A 411 -29.15 -16.38 -8.79
CA SER A 411 -28.80 -15.43 -7.74
C SER A 411 -29.72 -14.22 -7.79
N LEU A 412 -29.98 -13.67 -8.99
CA LEU A 412 -30.98 -12.61 -9.19
C LEU A 412 -32.39 -13.02 -8.74
N TRP A 413 -32.80 -14.26 -9.05
CA TRP A 413 -34.11 -14.77 -8.62
C TRP A 413 -34.23 -14.81 -7.09
N HIS A 414 -33.21 -15.27 -6.38
CA HIS A 414 -33.19 -15.29 -4.91
C HIS A 414 -33.26 -13.90 -4.30
N GLU A 415 -32.50 -12.96 -4.86
CA GLU A 415 -32.54 -11.56 -4.44
C GLU A 415 -33.92 -10.95 -4.67
N TRP A 416 -34.58 -11.27 -5.78
CA TRP A 416 -35.94 -10.83 -6.05
C TRP A 416 -36.92 -11.39 -5.03
N GLN A 417 -36.89 -12.70 -4.75
CA GLN A 417 -37.77 -13.32 -3.74
C GLN A 417 -37.54 -12.73 -2.35
N GLY A 418 -36.29 -12.55 -1.94
CA GLY A 418 -35.94 -11.91 -0.66
C GLY A 418 -36.40 -10.46 -0.57
N SER A 419 -36.34 -9.71 -1.67
CA SER A 419 -36.77 -8.31 -1.72
C SER A 419 -38.27 -8.12 -1.49
N THR A 420 -39.10 -9.13 -1.79
CA THR A 420 -40.55 -9.07 -1.58
C THR A 420 -40.96 -9.02 -0.10
N GLY A 421 -40.04 -9.33 0.82
CA GLY A 421 -40.25 -9.21 2.26
C GLY A 421 -40.03 -7.80 2.83
N PHE A 422 -39.41 -6.88 2.09
CA PHE A 422 -39.21 -5.51 2.55
C PHE A 422 -40.51 -4.72 2.45
N LYS A 423 -41.08 -4.33 3.60
CA LYS A 423 -42.30 -3.52 3.74
C LYS A 423 -42.15 -2.07 3.27
N THR A 424 -41.38 -1.79 2.22
CA THR A 424 -41.29 -0.45 1.64
C THR A 424 -42.12 -0.38 0.34
N PRO A 425 -43.05 0.58 0.20
CA PRO A 425 -44.02 0.65 -0.90
C PRO A 425 -43.43 1.11 -2.26
N LYS A 426 -42.20 0.74 -2.61
CA LYS A 426 -41.52 1.11 -3.88
C LYS A 426 -41.39 -0.08 -4.83
N ILE A 427 -42.53 -0.68 -5.19
CA ILE A 427 -42.61 -1.91 -6.01
C ILE A 427 -42.14 -1.66 -7.46
N ASP A 428 -42.28 -0.46 -8.01
CA ASP A 428 -42.02 -0.21 -9.44
C ASP A 428 -40.52 -0.13 -9.81
N MET A 429 -39.70 0.50 -8.96
CA MET A 429 -38.28 0.71 -9.28
C MET A 429 -37.46 -0.60 -9.20
N ASN A 430 -37.86 -1.52 -8.32
CA ASN A 430 -37.22 -2.81 -8.20
C ASN A 430 -37.54 -3.71 -9.40
N LEU A 431 -38.79 -3.69 -9.90
CA LEU A 431 -39.18 -4.52 -11.04
C LEU A 431 -38.37 -4.20 -12.30
N ILE A 432 -38.20 -2.91 -12.63
CA ILE A 432 -37.41 -2.48 -13.80
C ILE A 432 -35.95 -2.91 -13.66
N LEU A 433 -35.36 -2.70 -12.48
CA LEU A 433 -33.97 -3.09 -12.19
C LEU A 433 -33.73 -4.59 -12.38
N PHE A 434 -34.56 -5.43 -11.76
CA PHE A 434 -34.45 -6.88 -11.88
C PHE A 434 -34.72 -7.37 -13.30
N THR A 435 -35.66 -6.75 -14.01
CA THR A 435 -35.96 -7.06 -15.41
C THR A 435 -34.73 -6.80 -16.29
N ASN A 436 -34.11 -5.63 -16.16
CA ASN A 436 -32.92 -5.27 -16.93
C ASN A 436 -31.74 -6.21 -16.63
N ALA A 437 -31.47 -6.48 -15.35
CA ALA A 437 -30.41 -7.41 -14.95
C ALA A 437 -30.66 -8.84 -15.48
N THR A 438 -31.91 -9.30 -15.46
CA THR A 438 -32.28 -10.64 -15.97
C THR A 438 -32.13 -10.72 -17.48
N LEU A 439 -32.58 -9.70 -18.22
CA LEU A 439 -32.42 -9.65 -19.68
C LEU A 439 -30.95 -9.66 -20.08
N ARG A 440 -30.12 -8.93 -19.33
CA ARG A 440 -28.68 -8.90 -19.54
C ARG A 440 -28.05 -10.28 -19.32
N SER A 441 -28.42 -10.94 -18.23
CA SER A 441 -27.97 -12.29 -17.92
C SER A 441 -28.37 -13.30 -19.00
N VAL A 442 -29.62 -13.25 -19.49
CA VAL A 442 -30.09 -14.12 -20.59
C VAL A 442 -29.38 -13.80 -21.90
N SER A 443 -29.10 -12.53 -22.19
CA SER A 443 -28.37 -12.13 -23.39
C SER A 443 -26.95 -12.71 -23.40
N LEU A 444 -26.25 -12.67 -22.26
CA LEU A 444 -24.91 -13.27 -22.13
C LEU A 444 -24.93 -14.79 -22.31
N MET A 445 -25.94 -15.48 -21.78
CA MET A 445 -26.09 -16.92 -21.99
C MET A 445 -26.33 -17.27 -23.46
N ARG A 446 -27.12 -16.46 -24.17
CA ARG A 446 -27.42 -16.69 -25.60
C ARG A 446 -26.20 -16.47 -26.50
N GLN A 447 -25.37 -15.49 -26.18
CA GLN A 447 -24.18 -15.16 -26.96
C GLN A 447 -23.14 -16.27 -26.98
N GLN A 448 -23.18 -17.22 -26.04
CA GLN A 448 -22.17 -18.27 -25.97
C GLN A 448 -22.39 -19.46 -26.92
N GLU A 449 -23.47 -19.48 -27.72
CA GLU A 449 -23.78 -20.43 -28.81
C GLU A 449 -23.57 -21.94 -28.55
N GLN A 450 -23.21 -22.34 -27.33
CA GLN A 450 -23.24 -23.74 -26.96
C GLN A 450 -24.71 -24.13 -26.77
N PRO A 451 -25.11 -25.35 -27.19
CA PRO A 451 -26.37 -25.95 -26.79
C PRO A 451 -26.27 -26.29 -25.29
N VAL A 452 -26.18 -25.25 -24.47
CA VAL A 452 -26.48 -25.29 -23.06
C VAL A 452 -27.91 -25.80 -23.03
N GLY A 453 -28.07 -27.10 -22.75
CA GLY A 453 -29.37 -27.75 -22.78
C GLY A 453 -30.38 -26.91 -22.00
N ALA A 454 -31.65 -26.95 -22.39
CA ALA A 454 -32.71 -26.18 -21.73
C ALA A 454 -32.70 -26.31 -20.19
N ASP A 455 -32.08 -27.36 -19.66
CA ASP A 455 -31.83 -27.64 -18.24
C ASP A 455 -30.80 -26.72 -17.56
N ALA A 456 -29.85 -26.10 -18.27
CA ALA A 456 -28.88 -25.19 -17.66
C ALA A 456 -29.39 -23.74 -17.55
N VAL A 457 -30.49 -23.41 -18.23
CA VAL A 457 -31.40 -22.30 -17.85
C VAL A 457 -32.47 -22.81 -16.87
N GLY A 458 -32.29 -24.03 -16.34
CA GLY A 458 -33.18 -24.65 -15.37
C GLY A 458 -33.51 -23.70 -14.23
N LEU A 459 -34.79 -23.68 -13.89
CA LEU A 459 -35.38 -22.89 -12.80
C LEU A 459 -34.51 -22.98 -11.54
N ALA A 460 -34.40 -21.87 -10.81
CA ALA A 460 -33.80 -21.84 -9.48
C ALA A 460 -34.32 -23.01 -8.64
N THR A 461 -33.41 -23.79 -8.06
CA THR A 461 -33.72 -24.99 -7.25
C THR A 461 -34.50 -24.63 -5.98
N GLY A 462 -34.44 -23.36 -5.57
CA GLY A 462 -35.04 -22.88 -4.32
C GLY A 462 -34.05 -22.92 -3.16
N ASP A 463 -32.93 -23.62 -3.30
CA ASP A 463 -31.79 -23.53 -2.38
C ASP A 463 -30.78 -22.51 -2.91
N TYR A 464 -30.62 -21.41 -2.18
CA TYR A 464 -29.67 -20.35 -2.52
C TYR A 464 -28.24 -20.85 -2.68
N VAL A 465 -27.80 -21.78 -1.83
CA VAL A 465 -26.41 -22.26 -1.85
C VAL A 465 -26.15 -23.08 -3.12
N GLN A 466 -27.09 -23.96 -3.46
CA GLN A 466 -27.04 -24.74 -4.68
C GLN A 466 -27.12 -23.85 -5.92
N ASP A 467 -28.02 -22.87 -5.91
CA ASP A 467 -28.23 -21.97 -7.04
C ASP A 467 -27.03 -21.03 -7.29
N VAL A 468 -26.37 -20.54 -6.24
CA VAL A 468 -25.10 -19.80 -6.36
C VAL A 468 -24.00 -20.69 -6.92
N HIS A 469 -23.96 -21.97 -6.56
CA HIS A 469 -22.98 -22.91 -7.11
C HIS A 469 -23.22 -23.18 -8.61
N LEU A 470 -24.48 -23.35 -9.01
CA LEU A 470 -24.85 -23.53 -10.42
C LEU A 470 -24.56 -22.27 -11.25
N ASP A 471 -24.87 -21.08 -10.71
CA ASP A 471 -24.53 -19.82 -11.35
C ASP A 471 -23.02 -19.64 -11.47
N ARG A 472 -22.24 -20.04 -10.46
CA ARG A 472 -20.78 -20.03 -10.54
C ARG A 472 -20.26 -20.94 -11.65
N GLN A 473 -20.76 -22.18 -11.74
CA GLN A 473 -20.38 -23.09 -12.82
C GLN A 473 -20.71 -22.48 -14.19
N LEU A 474 -21.86 -21.81 -14.30
CA LEU A 474 -22.23 -21.10 -15.52
C LEU A 474 -21.29 -19.92 -15.81
N VAL A 475 -20.94 -19.12 -14.80
CA VAL A 475 -19.94 -18.05 -14.93
C VAL A 475 -18.62 -18.64 -15.41
N ASP A 476 -18.10 -19.70 -14.79
CA ASP A 476 -16.85 -20.37 -15.16
C ASP A 476 -16.90 -20.94 -16.59
N MET A 477 -18.06 -21.49 -17.02
CA MET A 477 -18.28 -21.93 -18.41
C MET A 477 -18.26 -20.77 -19.40
N LEU A 478 -18.88 -19.63 -19.04
CA LEU A 478 -18.83 -18.40 -19.83
C LEU A 478 -17.39 -17.91 -20.01
N GLN A 479 -16.46 -18.32 -19.12
CA GLN A 479 -15.06 -17.91 -19.19
C GLN A 479 -14.19 -18.73 -20.13
N SER A 480 -14.58 -19.95 -20.50
CA SER A 480 -13.72 -20.83 -21.30
C SER A 480 -13.82 -20.45 -22.78
N PRO A 481 -12.80 -19.81 -23.39
CA PRO A 481 -12.87 -19.43 -24.79
C PRO A 481 -12.77 -20.70 -25.64
N GLY A 482 -13.91 -21.12 -26.20
CA GLY A 482 -13.95 -21.96 -27.40
C GLY A 482 -13.03 -23.18 -27.39
N THR A 483 -13.03 -24.00 -26.34
CA THR A 483 -12.58 -25.39 -26.47
C THR A 483 -13.60 -26.16 -27.32
N GLN A 484 -13.66 -25.85 -28.63
CA GLN A 484 -14.41 -26.60 -29.64
C GLN A 484 -13.77 -27.97 -29.93
N ALA A 485 -12.86 -28.46 -29.09
CA ALA A 485 -12.30 -29.80 -29.19
C ALA A 485 -13.28 -30.82 -28.59
N GLY A 486 -14.28 -31.20 -29.39
CA GLY A 486 -14.89 -32.53 -29.36
C GLY A 486 -15.38 -33.08 -28.02
N PHE A 487 -16.36 -32.44 -27.37
CA PHE A 487 -17.19 -33.12 -26.37
C PHE A 487 -18.31 -33.93 -27.06
N GLY A 488 -17.90 -34.90 -27.89
CA GLY A 488 -18.77 -35.99 -28.33
C GLY A 488 -18.65 -37.15 -27.34
N GLY A 489 -19.44 -37.13 -26.26
CA GLY A 489 -19.61 -38.34 -25.44
C GLY A 489 -19.54 -38.19 -23.93
N PHE A 490 -20.28 -37.26 -23.32
CA PHE A 490 -20.63 -37.36 -21.89
C PHE A 490 -22.11 -37.01 -21.65
N ALA A 491 -22.99 -37.67 -22.39
CA ALA A 491 -24.34 -37.95 -21.90
C ALA A 491 -24.35 -39.38 -21.33
N ARG A 492 -23.83 -39.56 -20.11
CA ARG A 492 -24.20 -40.69 -19.26
C ARG A 492 -25.00 -40.14 -18.09
N PRO A 493 -26.19 -40.68 -17.79
CA PRO A 493 -26.90 -40.31 -16.58
C PRO A 493 -26.05 -40.69 -15.36
N PHE A 494 -25.86 -39.74 -14.46
CA PHE A 494 -25.28 -39.98 -13.14
C PHE A 494 -26.16 -40.98 -12.39
N ASN A 495 -25.71 -42.24 -12.31
CA ASN A 495 -26.21 -43.18 -11.32
C ASN A 495 -25.53 -42.87 -9.98
N LEU A 496 -26.33 -42.40 -9.02
CA LEU A 496 -25.95 -42.38 -7.61
C LEU A 496 -25.66 -43.81 -7.14
N PRO A 497 -24.63 -44.04 -6.30
CA PRO A 497 -24.40 -45.34 -5.70
C PRO A 497 -25.55 -45.67 -4.73
N SER A 498 -26.20 -46.81 -4.97
CA SER A 498 -27.13 -47.45 -4.05
C SER A 498 -26.38 -47.80 -2.76
N GLN A 499 -26.55 -46.99 -1.72
CA GLN A 499 -26.26 -47.42 -0.35
C GLN A 499 -27.27 -48.50 0.04
N GLY A 500 -26.73 -49.64 0.47
CA GLY A 500 -27.50 -50.78 0.97
C GLY A 500 -28.38 -50.38 2.15
N ARG A 501 -29.65 -50.77 2.07
CA ARG A 501 -30.55 -50.88 3.20
C ARG A 501 -30.30 -52.23 3.86
N ASP A 502 -29.85 -52.20 5.12
CA ASP A 502 -30.24 -53.21 6.09
C ASP A 502 -31.63 -52.86 6.62
N GLU A 503 -32.55 -53.79 6.49
CA GLU A 503 -33.85 -53.76 7.13
C GLU A 503 -33.72 -54.24 8.58
N THR A 504 -34.34 -53.54 9.53
CA THR A 504 -35.19 -54.15 10.57
C THR A 504 -35.96 -53.10 11.37
N SER A 505 -37.26 -53.38 11.51
CA SER A 505 -38.21 -52.98 12.58
C SER A 505 -38.73 -51.53 12.69
N SER A 506 -39.96 -51.38 12.17
CA SER A 506 -41.19 -50.92 12.87
C SER A 506 -41.23 -49.56 13.58
N GLY A 507 -42.06 -48.65 13.03
CA GLY A 507 -42.58 -47.49 13.74
C GLY A 507 -43.59 -46.71 12.91
N SER A 508 -44.86 -47.09 12.99
CA SER A 508 -46.01 -46.45 12.34
C SER A 508 -46.32 -45.07 12.94
N SER A 509 -46.28 -44.00 12.14
CA SER A 509 -47.15 -42.82 12.36
C SER A 509 -47.42 -42.02 11.07
N ARG A 510 -48.68 -42.09 10.66
CA ARG A 510 -49.51 -41.11 9.93
C ARG A 510 -48.82 -40.07 9.04
N GLY A 511 -48.94 -40.31 7.73
CA GLY A 511 -48.76 -39.29 6.69
C GLY A 511 -49.88 -38.23 6.70
N ALA A 512 -49.46 -36.97 6.68
CA ALA A 512 -50.26 -35.83 6.25
C ALA A 512 -49.58 -35.23 5.01
N GLU A 513 -50.41 -34.83 4.05
CA GLU A 513 -50.08 -34.52 2.65
C GLU A 513 -49.15 -33.30 2.45
N PRO A 514 -48.19 -33.34 1.50
CA PRO A 514 -47.50 -32.16 0.98
C PRO A 514 -48.20 -31.53 -0.26
N ARG A 515 -49.46 -31.90 -0.54
CA ARG A 515 -50.14 -31.52 -1.79
C ARG A 515 -50.53 -30.04 -1.87
N ALA A 516 -50.82 -29.39 -0.74
CA ALA A 516 -51.26 -27.99 -0.72
C ALA A 516 -50.11 -27.01 -1.03
N GLU A 517 -48.93 -27.22 -0.46
CA GLU A 517 -47.76 -26.36 -0.70
C GLU A 517 -47.24 -26.49 -2.14
N VAL A 518 -47.26 -27.71 -2.68
CA VAL A 518 -46.88 -27.95 -4.09
C VAL A 518 -47.88 -27.30 -5.06
N GLN A 519 -49.18 -27.35 -4.77
CA GLN A 519 -50.19 -26.67 -5.60
C GLN A 519 -50.10 -25.14 -5.49
N GLN A 520 -49.81 -24.59 -4.30
CA GLN A 520 -49.62 -23.16 -4.11
C GLN A 520 -48.36 -22.66 -4.85
N PHE A 521 -47.30 -23.47 -4.87
CA PHE A 521 -46.09 -23.21 -5.65
C PHE A 521 -46.34 -23.25 -7.17
N LEU A 522 -47.07 -24.26 -7.66
CA LEU A 522 -47.41 -24.37 -9.09
C LEU A 522 -48.29 -23.21 -9.57
N LYS A 523 -49.23 -22.76 -8.74
CA LYS A 523 -50.07 -21.60 -9.05
C LYS A 523 -49.24 -20.31 -9.13
N LYS A 524 -48.37 -20.07 -8.15
CA LYS A 524 -47.47 -18.90 -8.14
C LYS A 524 -46.50 -18.91 -9.33
N LYS A 525 -46.02 -20.10 -9.74
CA LYS A 525 -45.23 -20.29 -10.97
C LYS A 525 -46.03 -19.87 -12.21
N GLN A 526 -47.28 -20.32 -12.32
CA GLN A 526 -48.16 -20.03 -13.46
C GLN A 526 -48.48 -18.53 -13.55
N ASP A 527 -48.71 -17.87 -12.42
CA ASP A 527 -48.93 -16.42 -12.33
C ASP A 527 -47.69 -15.63 -12.77
N ILE A 528 -46.48 -16.03 -12.36
CA ILE A 528 -45.22 -15.39 -12.76
C ILE A 528 -44.92 -15.61 -14.24
N THR A 529 -45.12 -16.83 -14.77
CA THR A 529 -44.97 -17.07 -16.22
C THR A 529 -45.98 -16.29 -17.05
N SER A 530 -47.19 -16.10 -16.53
CA SER A 530 -48.22 -15.29 -17.21
C SER A 530 -47.88 -13.80 -17.16
N ALA A 531 -47.34 -13.31 -16.03
CA ALA A 531 -46.84 -11.93 -15.90
C ALA A 531 -45.63 -11.66 -16.82
N LEU A 532 -44.68 -12.60 -16.91
CA LEU A 532 -43.54 -12.52 -17.83
C LEU A 532 -43.98 -12.61 -19.30
N ALA A 533 -44.94 -13.48 -19.62
CA ALA A 533 -45.52 -13.58 -20.97
C ALA A 533 -46.30 -12.30 -21.35
N ALA A 534 -46.95 -11.64 -20.38
CA ALA A 534 -47.61 -10.36 -20.57
C ALA A 534 -46.62 -9.18 -20.71
N LEU A 535 -45.48 -9.24 -20.02
CA LEU A 535 -44.39 -8.26 -20.12
C LEU A 535 -43.59 -8.40 -21.42
N LYS A 536 -43.51 -9.61 -21.98
CA LYS A 536 -42.77 -9.92 -23.22
C LYS A 536 -43.09 -8.98 -24.40
N PRO A 537 -44.35 -8.74 -24.80
CA PRO A 537 -44.64 -7.80 -25.89
C PRO A 537 -44.29 -6.35 -25.55
N ALA A 538 -44.44 -5.92 -24.29
CA ALA A 538 -44.02 -4.57 -23.87
C ALA A 538 -42.50 -4.40 -23.93
N LEU A 539 -41.76 -5.45 -23.56
CA LEU A 539 -40.31 -5.53 -23.67
C LEU A 539 -39.82 -5.57 -25.12
N GLU A 540 -40.45 -6.37 -25.98
CA GLU A 540 -40.16 -6.43 -27.41
C GLU A 540 -40.43 -5.08 -28.08
N THR A 541 -41.47 -4.36 -27.66
CA THR A 541 -41.77 -2.99 -28.14
C THR A 541 -40.75 -1.96 -27.65
N ALA A 542 -40.25 -2.10 -26.41
CA ALA A 542 -39.23 -1.21 -25.85
C ALA A 542 -37.83 -1.46 -26.42
N ILE A 543 -37.53 -2.68 -26.87
CA ILE A 543 -36.26 -3.03 -27.53
C ILE A 543 -36.27 -2.60 -29.01
N SER A 544 -37.45 -2.51 -29.63
CA SER A 544 -37.60 -2.11 -31.04
C SER A 544 -37.69 -0.59 -31.25
N ARG A 545 -37.66 0.21 -30.18
CA ARG A 545 -37.58 1.68 -30.18
C ARG A 545 -36.22 2.12 -29.66
#